data_AF-A0A2J4Z3Y2-F1
#
_entry.id   AF-A0A2J4Z3Y2-F1
#
_cell.length_a   1.000
_cell.length_b   1.000
_cell.length_c   1.000
_cell.angle_alpha   90.00
_cell.angle_beta   90.00
_cell.angle_gamma   90.00
#
_symmetry.space_group_name_H-M   'P 1'
#
loop_
_entity.id
_entity.type
_entity.pdbx_description
1 polymer ?
#
loop_
_entity_poly.entity_id
_entity_poly.type
_entity_poly.pdbx_seq_one_letter_code
_entity_poly.pdbx_strand_id
1 'polypeptide(L)' 'MPRRTKEDALKTRQLLIESAIQQFALRGVTSTTLADIADAAGVTRGAVYWHFAS' A
#
# COMPACT_ATOMS: atom_id res chain seq x y z
N MET A 1 -11.96 -3.82 19.87
CA MET A 1 -11.66 -3.34 18.50
C MET A 1 -12.06 -4.44 17.51
N PRO A 2 -12.82 -4.17 16.45
CA PRO A 2 -13.22 -5.21 15.51
C PRO A 2 -11.98 -5.84 14.85
N ARG A 3 -11.89 -7.17 14.82
CA ARG A 3 -10.84 -7.88 14.08
C ARG A 3 -11.04 -7.56 12.61
N ARG A 4 -10.03 -6.98 11.95
CA ARG A 4 -10.02 -6.83 10.48
C ARG A 4 -10.29 -8.19 9.85
N THR A 5 -11.26 -8.25 8.94
CA THR A 5 -11.61 -9.49 8.26
C THR A 5 -10.57 -9.83 7.20
N LYS A 6 -10.54 -11.09 6.73
CA LYS A 6 -9.69 -11.46 5.59
C LYS A 6 -10.01 -10.64 4.35
N GLU A 7 -11.27 -10.26 4.15
CA GLU A 7 -11.69 -9.41 3.02
C GLU A 7 -11.12 -7.99 3.13
N ASP A 8 -11.10 -7.39 4.32
CA ASP A 8 -10.52 -6.06 4.52
C ASP A 8 -9.01 -6.06 4.23
N ALA A 9 -8.32 -7.15 4.59
CA ALA A 9 -6.92 -7.32 4.26
C ALA A 9 -6.69 -7.41 2.75
N LEU A 10 -7.54 -8.14 2.02
CA LEU A 10 -7.43 -8.22 0.56
C LEU A 10 -7.72 -6.87 -0.12
N LYS A 11 -8.73 -6.13 0.34
CA LYS A 11 -9.03 -4.78 -0.15
C LYS A 11 -7.85 -3.82 0.06
N THR A 12 -7.28 -3.85 1.26
CA THR A 12 -6.11 -3.01 1.59
C THR A 12 -4.91 -3.37 0.71
N ARG A 13 -4.67 -4.66 0.48
CA ARG A 13 -3.61 -5.12 -0.41
C ARG A 13 -3.82 -4.65 -1.85
N GLN A 14 -5.05 -4.71 -2.36
CA GLN A 14 -5.37 -4.26 -3.71
C GLN A 14 -5.15 -2.74 -3.86
N LEU A 15 -5.60 -1.96 -2.88
CA LEU A 15 -5.41 -0.51 -2.84
C LEU A 15 -3.93 -0.12 -2.86
N LEU A 16 -3.09 -0.86 -2.13
CA LEU A 16 -1.64 -0.65 -2.14
C LEU A 16 -1.02 -0.92 -3.51
N ILE A 17 -1.47 -1.94 -4.23
CA ILE A 17 -0.98 -2.27 -5.58
C ILE A 17 -1.36 -1.17 -6.57
N GLU A 18 -2.62 -0.74 -6.57
CA GLU A 18 -3.09 0.33 -7.45
C GLU A 18 -2.35 1.65 -7.20
N SER A 19 -2.18 2.00 -5.92
CA SER A 19 -1.43 3.19 -5.52
C SER A 19 0.03 3.10 -5.96
N ALA A 20 0.68 1.94 -5.80
CA ALA A 20 2.04 1.71 -6.25
C ALA A 20 2.17 1.87 -7.77
N ILE A 21 1.26 1.29 -8.55
CA ILE A 21 1.25 1.44 -10.03
C ILE A 21 1.18 2.91 -10.42
N GLN A 22 0.28 3.69 -9.80
CA GLN A 22 0.16 5.12 -10.08
C GLN A 22 1.43 5.89 -9.72
N GLN A 23 2.02 5.62 -8.56
CA GLN A 23 3.25 6.30 -8.15
C GLN A 23 4.42 5.93 -9.06
N PHE A 24 4.58 4.66 -9.41
CA PHE A 24 5.61 4.23 -10.36
C PHE A 24 5.45 4.87 -11.73
N ALA A 25 4.22 5.02 -12.22
CA ALA A 25 3.94 5.70 -13.48
C ALA A 25 4.29 7.20 -13.43
N LEU A 26 4.08 7.85 -12.29
CA LEU A 26 4.29 9.29 -12.13
C LEU A 26 5.77 9.69 -12.02
N ARG A 27 6.56 8.93 -11.24
CA ARG A 27 7.93 9.33 -10.86
C ARG A 27 8.99 8.26 -11.08
N GLY A 28 8.59 7.07 -11.56
CA GLY A 28 9.47 5.92 -11.74
C GLY A 28 9.63 5.08 -10.46
N VAL A 29 10.09 3.84 -10.63
CA VAL A 29 10.23 2.86 -9.54
C VAL A 29 11.28 3.28 -8.52
N THR A 30 12.46 3.71 -8.98
CA THR A 30 13.59 4.09 -8.11
C THR A 30 13.29 5.30 -7.23
N SER A 31 12.43 6.21 -7.71
CA SER A 31 12.07 7.45 -7.00
C SER A 31 10.81 7.31 -6.14
N THR A 32 10.18 6.13 -6.12
CA THR A 32 8.95 5.88 -5.34
C THR A 32 9.28 5.12 -4.07
N THR A 33 8.94 5.70 -2.92
CA THR A 33 9.17 5.06 -1.62
C THR A 33 7.91 4.34 -1.12
N LEU A 34 8.07 3.43 -0.16
CA LEU A 34 6.93 2.82 0.54
C LEU A 34 6.08 3.84 1.30
N ALA A 35 6.66 4.98 1.70
CA ALA A 35 5.91 6.07 2.32
C ALA A 35 4.99 6.74 1.30
N ASP A 36 5.48 7.03 0.10
CA ASP A 36 4.67 7.59 -0.99
C ASP A 36 3.47 6.70 -1.33
N ILE A 37 3.68 5.38 -1.36
CA ILE A 37 2.63 4.40 -1.64
C ILE A 37 1.61 4.35 -0.49
N ALA A 38 2.08 4.37 0.76
CA ALA A 38 1.21 4.36 1.93
C ALA A 38 0.34 5.63 2.01
N ASP A 39 0.96 6.79 1.77
CA ASP A 39 0.28 8.09 1.76
C ASP A 39 -0.76 8.16 0.63
N ALA A 40 -0.39 7.70 -0.58
CA ALA A 40 -1.32 7.63 -1.72
C ALA A 40 -2.49 6.66 -1.48
N ALA A 41 -2.24 5.55 -0.78
CA ALA A 41 -3.27 4.58 -0.41
C ALA A 41 -4.09 4.99 0.84
N GLY A 42 -3.75 6.09 1.51
CA GLY A 42 -4.43 6.53 2.74
C GLY A 42 -4.28 5.55 3.90
N VAL A 43 -3.17 4.80 3.96
CA VAL A 43 -2.88 3.82 5.01
C VAL A 43 -1.58 4.15 5.73
N THR A 44 -1.35 3.52 6.87
CA THR A 44 -0.07 3.67 7.57
C THR A 44 1.03 2.90 6.86
N ARG A 45 2.26 3.40 6.94
CA ARG A 45 3.45 2.68 6.43
C ARG A 45 3.60 1.27 7.04
N GLY A 46 3.19 1.09 8.30
CA GLY A 46 3.16 -0.22 8.96
C GLY A 46 2.19 -1.22 8.31
N ALA A 47 1.08 -0.74 7.73
CA ALA A 47 0.16 -1.60 6.98
C ALA A 47 0.82 -2.17 5.72
N VAL A 48 1.71 -1.40 5.07
CA VAL A 48 2.46 -1.87 3.89
C VAL A 48 3.34 -3.06 4.25
N TYR A 49 4.11 -2.95 5.33
CA TYR A 49 4.98 -4.05 5.83
C TYR A 49 4.19 -5.29 6.26
N TRP A 50 2.94 -5.14 6.70
CA TRP A 50 2.08 -6.27 7.04
C TRP A 50 1.61 -7.06 5.81
N HIS A 51 1.44 -6.39 4.66
CA HIS A 51 0.93 -6.98 3.43
C HIS A 51 2.02 -7.50 2.48
N PHE A 52 3.19 -6.87 2.50
CA PHE A 52 4.30 -7.20 1.63
C PHE A 52 5.53 -7.43 2.51
N ALA A 53 5.85 -8.70 2.73
CA ALA A 53 7.17 -9.07 3.23
C ALA A 53 8.15 -8.71 2.12
N SER A 54 9.06 -7.78 2.44
CA SER A 54 10.00 -7.06 1.58
C SER A 54 10.45 -7.73 0.28
#